data_AF-A0A7J9QRA8-F1
#
_entry.id   AF-A0A7J9QRA8-F1
#
_cell.length_a   1.000
_cell.length_b   1.000
_cell.length_c   1.000
_cell.angle_alpha   90.00
_cell.angle_beta   90.00
_cell.angle_gamma   90.00
#
_symmetry.space_group_name_H-M   'P 1'
#
loop_
_entity.id
_entity.type
_entity.pdbx_description
1 polymer ?
#
loop_
_entity_poly.entity_id
_entity_poly.type
_entity_poly.pdbx_seq_one_letter_code
_entity_poly.pdbx_strand_id
1 'polypeptide(L)'
;MNKTLLQYYCGHCNNVLKELDSEIPLNHSMEPCPFCGTLLSDSLQQRKMQHKTRPPSIVFQKASEIPKLTFDIEQIDSAFHFLTLNQKICIAGIHTQKIIERLCVRAQLPCRYGGLDSKVLLIDGANSSDLYQCVDFAQQYGLDAKRILSGIISCRTFTVYQLANLIVNDLQNTIKQFDTKIVIITHLLNFFTNDPYLNSQEMQQILRTVVKSLKNIQNCLVIVSLGLPTQFDGMLLQLFSRTIKIKQSYHALSVHLSDTGKTQSMLLDEDTLEIIPSH
;
A
#
# COMPACT_ATOMS: atom_id res chain seq x y z
N MET A 1 21.09 -10.07 -23.01
CA MET A 1 20.93 -10.18 -24.48
C MET A 1 19.73 -9.33 -24.88
N ASN A 2 19.92 -8.28 -25.67
CA ASN A 2 18.83 -7.45 -26.20
C ASN A 2 17.99 -8.28 -27.17
N LYS A 3 16.82 -8.76 -26.76
CA LYS A 3 15.85 -9.34 -27.70
C LYS A 3 15.20 -8.19 -28.45
N THR A 4 15.45 -8.10 -29.75
CA THR A 4 14.82 -7.11 -30.62
C THR A 4 13.49 -7.71 -31.08
N LEU A 5 12.38 -7.17 -30.60
CA LEU A 5 11.04 -7.61 -31.00
C LEU A 5 10.63 -6.82 -32.25
N LEU A 6 10.20 -7.52 -33.29
CA LEU A 6 9.67 -6.92 -34.51
C LEU A 6 8.16 -6.92 -34.43
N GLN A 7 7.57 -5.72 -34.55
CA GLN A 7 6.14 -5.55 -34.56
C GLN A 7 5.67 -5.23 -35.97
N TYR A 8 4.80 -6.08 -36.50
CA TYR A 8 4.11 -5.92 -37.78
C TYR A 8 2.73 -5.32 -37.55
N TYR A 9 2.41 -4.26 -38.27
CA TYR A 9 1.16 -3.52 -38.11
C TYR A 9 0.64 -3.03 -39.47
N CYS A 10 -0.65 -2.70 -39.53
CA CYS A 10 -1.25 -2.10 -40.73
C CYS A 10 -1.00 -0.58 -40.70
N GLY A 11 -0.31 -0.02 -41.69
CA GLY A 11 -0.06 1.41 -41.84
C GLY A 11 -1.30 2.25 -42.17
N HIS A 12 -2.45 1.63 -42.47
CA HIS A 12 -3.71 2.33 -42.69
C HIS A 12 -4.48 2.56 -41.37
N CYS A 13 -4.65 1.52 -40.54
CA CYS A 13 -5.40 1.61 -39.28
C CYS A 13 -4.54 1.60 -38.02
N ASN A 14 -3.21 1.48 -38.15
CA ASN A 14 -2.23 1.36 -37.06
C ASN A 14 -2.43 0.19 -36.08
N ASN A 15 -3.31 -0.77 -36.38
CA ASN A 15 -3.47 -1.96 -35.55
C ASN A 15 -2.31 -2.95 -35.74
N VAL A 16 -1.87 -3.53 -34.63
CA VAL A 16 -0.81 -4.54 -34.58
C VAL A 16 -1.38 -5.87 -35.07
N LEU A 17 -0.69 -6.47 -36.04
CA LEU A 17 -1.08 -7.74 -36.66
C LEU A 17 -0.31 -8.91 -36.03
N LYS A 18 0.99 -8.71 -35.77
CA LYS A 18 1.85 -9.76 -35.20
C LYS A 18 3.12 -9.20 -34.57
N GLU A 19 3.62 -9.88 -33.55
CA GLU A 19 4.90 -9.61 -32.92
C GLU A 19 5.77 -10.86 -32.96
N LEU A 20 7.02 -10.71 -33.41
CA LEU A 20 7.93 -11.82 -33.67
C LEU A 20 9.34 -11.47 -33.21
N ASP A 21 10.08 -12.48 -32.74
CA ASP A 21 11.48 -12.37 -32.32
C ASP A 21 12.47 -12.44 -33.53
N SER A 22 11.97 -12.62 -34.75
CA SER A 22 12.77 -12.75 -35.98
C SER A 22 12.04 -12.16 -37.19
N GLU A 23 12.79 -11.69 -38.19
CA GLU A 23 12.23 -11.19 -39.45
C GLU A 23 11.62 -12.34 -40.23
N ILE A 24 10.36 -12.19 -40.64
CA ILE A 24 9.73 -13.07 -41.63
C ILE A 24 9.87 -12.39 -42.99
N PRO A 25 10.20 -13.14 -44.06
CA PRO A 25 10.14 -12.60 -45.41
C PRO A 25 8.72 -12.09 -45.70
N LEU A 26 8.63 -10.78 -45.99
CA LEU A 26 7.40 -10.11 -46.39
C LEU A 26 7.05 -10.54 -47.83
N ASN A 27 6.61 -11.79 -47.98
CA ASN A 27 6.00 -12.22 -49.23
C ASN A 27 4.69 -11.46 -49.43
N HIS A 28 4.38 -11.13 -50.69
CA HIS A 28 3.18 -10.39 -51.08
C HIS A 28 1.90 -11.14 -50.63
N SER A 29 1.48 -10.90 -49.39
CA SER A 29 0.23 -11.42 -48.87
C SER A 29 -0.91 -10.64 -49.51
N MET A 30 -1.73 -11.32 -50.31
CA MET A 30 -2.96 -10.75 -50.87
C MET A 30 -4.11 -10.73 -49.84
N GLU A 31 -3.82 -10.99 -48.56
CA GLU A 31 -4.83 -10.98 -47.51
C GLU A 31 -5.20 -9.54 -47.11
N PRO A 32 -6.49 -9.25 -46.88
CA PRO A 32 -6.92 -7.99 -46.31
C PRO A 32 -6.59 -7.93 -44.81
N CYS A 33 -6.31 -6.72 -44.32
CA CYS A 33 -6.16 -6.47 -42.90
C CYS A 33 -7.44 -6.87 -42.15
N PRO A 34 -7.36 -7.68 -41.09
CA PRO A 34 -8.54 -8.15 -40.37
C PRO A 34 -9.29 -7.03 -39.62
N PHE A 35 -8.68 -5.85 -39.47
CA PHE A 35 -9.27 -4.73 -38.74
C PHE A 35 -9.91 -3.67 -39.64
N CYS A 36 -9.34 -3.40 -40.82
CA CYS A 36 -9.83 -2.34 -41.71
C CYS A 36 -10.07 -2.77 -43.16
N GLY A 37 -9.80 -4.03 -43.50
CA GLY A 37 -10.04 -4.59 -44.83
C GLY A 37 -9.02 -4.18 -45.91
N THR A 38 -8.11 -3.24 -45.63
CA THR A 38 -7.08 -2.81 -46.59
C THR A 38 -6.11 -3.95 -46.91
N LEU A 39 -5.75 -4.14 -48.18
CA LEU A 39 -4.77 -5.13 -48.61
C LEU A 39 -3.45 -4.98 -47.85
N LEU A 40 -2.96 -6.08 -47.27
CA LEU A 40 -1.70 -6.09 -46.53
C LEU A 40 -0.49 -5.95 -47.45
N SER A 41 -0.61 -6.27 -48.75
CA SER A 41 0.43 -5.98 -49.75
C SER A 41 0.84 -4.51 -49.75
N ASP A 42 -0.10 -3.60 -49.50
CA ASP A 42 0.10 -2.15 -49.65
C ASP A 42 0.21 -1.45 -48.29
N SER A 43 -0.24 -2.11 -47.22
CA SER A 43 -0.38 -1.49 -45.90
C SER A 43 0.47 -2.15 -44.81
N LEU A 44 1.07 -3.31 -45.03
CA LEU A 44 1.87 -3.98 -44.01
C LEU A 44 3.18 -3.22 -43.77
N GLN A 45 3.35 -2.72 -42.55
CA GLN A 45 4.56 -2.05 -42.09
C GLN A 45 5.16 -2.81 -40.91
N GLN A 46 6.48 -2.65 -40.75
CA GLN A 46 7.21 -3.20 -39.61
C GLN A 46 7.95 -2.11 -38.87
N ARG A 47 8.01 -2.22 -37.55
CA ARG A 47 8.89 -1.40 -36.71
C ARG A 47 9.66 -2.26 -35.73
N LYS A 48 10.93 -1.90 -35.55
CA LYS A 48 11.78 -2.47 -34.51
C LYS A 48 11.37 -1.86 -33.18
N MET A 49 10.78 -2.68 -32.31
CA MET A 49 10.49 -2.28 -30.95
C MET A 49 11.76 -2.44 -30.13
N GLN A 50 12.39 -1.31 -29.77
CA GLN A 50 13.31 -1.30 -28.65
C GLN A 50 12.46 -1.41 -27.39
N HIS A 51 12.25 -2.64 -26.91
CA HIS A 51 11.87 -2.79 -25.53
C HIS A 51 13.02 -2.21 -24.70
N LYS A 52 12.85 -0.99 -24.20
CA LYS A 52 13.53 -0.56 -22.98
C LYS A 52 12.95 -1.40 -21.84
N THR A 53 13.24 -2.70 -21.83
CA THR A 53 13.37 -3.38 -20.56
C THR A 53 14.54 -2.67 -19.90
N ARG A 54 14.24 -1.69 -19.04
CA ARG A 54 15.20 -1.39 -17.98
C ARG A 54 15.44 -2.76 -17.34
N PRO A 55 16.65 -3.34 -17.42
CA PRO A 55 16.94 -4.45 -16.53
C PRO A 55 16.56 -3.96 -15.13
N PRO A 56 15.97 -4.78 -14.25
CA PRO A 56 15.82 -4.38 -12.87
C PRO A 56 17.21 -3.91 -12.46
N SER A 57 17.35 -2.61 -12.20
CA SER A 57 18.61 -2.05 -11.76
C SER A 57 18.93 -2.84 -10.51
N ILE A 58 19.97 -3.67 -10.57
CA ILE A 58 20.41 -4.43 -9.40
C ILE A 58 20.97 -3.37 -8.46
N VAL A 59 20.13 -2.91 -7.53
CA VAL A 59 20.49 -1.95 -6.51
C VAL A 59 21.17 -2.74 -5.40
N PHE A 60 22.49 -2.63 -5.34
CA PHE A 60 23.25 -3.10 -4.19
C PHE A 60 23.07 -2.09 -3.05
N GLN A 61 22.53 -2.55 -1.93
CA GLN A 61 22.38 -1.75 -0.71
C GLN A 61 22.86 -2.58 0.48
N LYS A 62 23.38 -1.93 1.52
CA LYS A 62 23.79 -2.66 2.72
C LYS A 62 22.56 -3.30 3.35
N ALA A 63 22.74 -4.46 3.98
CA ALA A 63 21.64 -5.12 4.70
C ALA A 63 21.00 -4.22 5.78
N SER A 64 21.79 -3.30 6.35
CA SER A 64 21.38 -2.27 7.32
C SER A 64 20.55 -1.13 6.72
N GLU A 65 20.60 -0.96 5.40
CA GLU A 65 19.88 0.10 4.66
C GLU A 65 18.59 -0.43 4.04
N ILE A 66 18.36 -1.75 4.08
CA ILE A 66 17.10 -2.36 3.66
C ILE A 66 15.98 -1.78 4.55
N PRO A 67 14.95 -1.13 3.98
CA PRO A 67 13.85 -0.55 4.75
C PRO A 67 13.06 -1.65 5.44
N LYS A 68 13.10 -1.65 6.78
CA LYS A 68 12.54 -2.69 7.65
C LYS A 68 11.88 -2.01 8.85
N LEU A 69 10.58 -1.76 8.75
CA LEU A 69 9.82 -1.20 9.86
C LEU A 69 9.48 -2.29 10.88
N THR A 70 9.69 -2.02 12.15
CA THR A 70 9.36 -2.91 13.27
C THR A 70 8.33 -2.27 14.18
N PHE A 71 7.64 -3.06 15.00
CA PHE A 71 6.58 -2.59 15.90
C PHE A 71 7.10 -2.13 17.26
N ASP A 72 8.34 -2.50 17.62
CA ASP A 72 8.89 -2.32 18.98
C ASP A 72 8.15 -3.10 20.04
N ILE A 73 7.58 -4.24 19.63
CA ILE A 73 6.87 -5.15 20.50
C ILE A 73 7.50 -6.50 20.19
N GLU A 74 8.38 -6.97 21.07
CA GLU A 74 9.21 -8.15 20.83
C GLU A 74 8.38 -9.35 20.37
N GLN A 75 7.22 -9.57 20.98
CA GLN A 75 6.32 -10.66 20.65
C GLN A 75 5.76 -10.53 19.22
N ILE A 76 5.38 -9.31 18.80
CA ILE A 76 4.89 -9.06 17.44
C ILE A 76 6.06 -9.13 16.45
N ASP A 77 7.19 -8.51 16.73
CA ASP A 77 8.34 -8.48 15.82
C ASP A 77 8.95 -9.88 15.60
N SER A 78 8.95 -10.73 16.63
CA SER A 78 9.41 -12.12 16.54
C SER A 78 8.50 -13.00 15.67
N ALA A 79 7.20 -12.72 15.68
CA ALA A 79 6.19 -13.53 15.00
C ALA A 79 5.81 -13.00 13.60
N PHE A 80 5.75 -11.68 13.45
CA PHE A 80 5.30 -10.98 12.24
C PHE A 80 6.44 -10.49 11.35
N HIS A 81 7.69 -10.62 11.83
CA HIS A 81 8.89 -10.08 11.22
C HIS A 81 8.75 -8.57 10.91
N PHE A 82 9.81 -7.97 10.37
CA PHE A 82 9.76 -6.58 9.92
C PHE A 82 8.86 -6.39 8.69
N LEU A 83 8.31 -5.17 8.56
CA LEU A 83 7.51 -4.71 7.43
C LEU A 83 8.42 -4.05 6.38
N THR A 84 8.08 -4.23 5.12
CA THR A 84 8.87 -3.74 3.98
C THR A 84 8.00 -2.97 2.99
N LEU A 85 8.63 -2.22 2.09
CA LEU A 85 7.92 -1.50 1.03
C LEU A 85 7.12 -2.47 0.15
N ASN A 86 6.09 -1.95 -0.53
CA ASN A 86 5.14 -2.69 -1.37
C ASN A 86 4.17 -3.61 -0.61
N GLN A 87 4.39 -3.87 0.68
CA GLN A 87 3.42 -4.57 1.50
C GLN A 87 2.18 -3.71 1.75
N LYS A 88 1.03 -4.38 1.86
CA LYS A 88 -0.22 -3.81 2.36
C LYS A 88 -0.65 -4.62 3.57
N ILE A 89 -0.88 -3.95 4.69
CA ILE A 89 -1.11 -4.59 5.99
C ILE A 89 -2.41 -4.07 6.58
N CYS A 90 -3.18 -4.97 7.19
CA CYS A 90 -4.36 -4.61 7.96
C CYS A 90 -4.08 -4.73 9.46
N ILE A 91 -4.44 -3.72 10.25
CA ILE A 91 -4.46 -3.78 11.71
C ILE A 91 -5.91 -3.60 12.17
N ALA A 92 -6.55 -4.65 12.67
CA ALA A 92 -7.97 -4.65 12.97
C ALA A 92 -8.28 -4.93 14.45
N GLY A 93 -9.43 -4.44 14.91
CA GLY A 93 -9.96 -4.71 16.24
C GLY A 93 -9.73 -3.55 17.21
N ILE A 94 -9.43 -3.88 18.47
CA ILE A 94 -9.29 -2.88 19.55
C ILE A 94 -7.84 -2.37 19.68
N HIS A 95 -7.66 -1.20 20.30
CA HIS A 95 -6.35 -0.59 20.57
C HIS A 95 -5.41 -0.41 19.36
N THR A 96 -5.97 -0.41 18.14
CA THR A 96 -5.17 -0.28 16.91
C THR A 96 -4.47 1.08 16.80
N GLN A 97 -5.04 2.13 17.39
CA GLN A 97 -4.49 3.49 17.39
C GLN A 97 -3.11 3.56 18.04
N LYS A 98 -2.93 2.97 19.24
CA LYS A 98 -1.63 2.98 19.93
C LYS A 98 -0.51 2.38 19.07
N ILE A 99 -0.79 1.28 18.37
CA ILE A 99 0.16 0.68 17.44
C ILE A 99 0.42 1.59 16.23
N ILE A 100 -0.62 2.20 15.67
CA ILE A 100 -0.49 3.11 14.54
C ILE A 100 0.35 4.34 14.90
N GLU A 101 0.08 4.97 16.03
CA GLU A 101 0.80 6.14 16.54
C GLU A 101 2.27 5.81 16.82
N ARG A 102 2.53 4.64 17.41
CA ARG A 102 3.90 4.12 17.56
C ARG A 102 4.59 3.96 16.20
N LEU A 103 3.92 3.38 15.21
CA LEU A 103 4.47 3.21 13.86
C LEU A 103 4.70 4.55 13.14
N CYS A 104 3.87 5.57 13.39
CA CYS A 104 4.08 6.94 12.87
C CYS A 104 5.42 7.52 13.33
N VAL A 105 5.84 7.24 14.57
CA VAL A 105 7.13 7.68 15.10
C VAL A 105 8.26 6.78 14.58
N ARG A 106 8.10 5.45 14.67
CA ARG A 106 9.13 4.49 14.27
C ARG A 106 9.52 4.56 12.81
N ALA A 107 8.57 4.84 11.91
CA ALA A 107 8.86 4.97 10.49
C ALA A 107 9.89 6.08 10.18
N GLN A 108 9.99 7.10 11.04
CA GLN A 108 10.94 8.20 10.90
C GLN A 108 12.35 7.86 11.42
N LEU A 109 12.52 6.73 12.10
CA LEU A 109 13.83 6.28 12.55
C LEU A 109 14.68 5.77 11.38
N PRO A 110 16.03 5.84 11.47
CA PRO A 110 16.92 5.20 10.51
C PRO A 110 16.64 3.69 10.36
N CYS A 111 16.87 3.13 9.17
CA CYS A 111 16.66 1.69 8.89
C CYS A 111 17.41 0.77 9.87
N ARG A 112 18.61 1.16 10.31
CA ARG A 112 19.41 0.40 11.31
C ARG A 112 18.75 0.26 12.68
N TYR A 113 17.77 1.10 12.99
CA TYR A 113 16.99 1.06 14.22
C TYR A 113 15.56 0.55 13.97
N GLY A 114 15.34 -0.14 12.85
CA GLY A 114 14.04 -0.74 12.53
C GLY A 114 12.98 0.27 12.06
N GLY A 115 13.42 1.40 11.49
CA GLY A 115 12.56 2.39 10.83
C GLY A 115 12.66 2.38 9.30
N LEU A 116 12.12 3.42 8.64
CA LEU A 116 12.13 3.59 7.18
C LEU A 116 12.91 4.82 6.71
N ASP A 117 13.43 5.63 7.64
CA ASP A 117 14.02 6.94 7.38
C ASP A 117 13.11 7.75 6.43
N SER A 118 11.86 7.92 6.86
CA SER A 118 10.79 8.48 6.02
C SER A 118 9.77 9.24 6.85
N LYS A 119 9.25 10.31 6.26
CA LYS A 119 7.99 10.94 6.71
C LYS A 119 6.83 9.95 6.63
N VAL A 120 5.72 10.28 7.28
CA VAL A 120 4.51 9.44 7.33
C VAL A 120 3.33 10.22 6.79
N LEU A 121 2.58 9.63 5.85
CA LEU A 121 1.29 10.17 5.42
C LEU A 121 0.18 9.45 6.19
N LEU A 122 -0.50 10.18 7.07
CA LEU A 122 -1.59 9.69 7.92
C LEU A 122 -2.93 10.21 7.41
N ILE A 123 -3.78 9.32 6.91
CA ILE A 123 -5.15 9.63 6.49
C ILE A 123 -6.10 9.16 7.60
N ASP A 124 -6.77 10.11 8.24
CA ASP A 124 -7.71 9.85 9.32
C ASP A 124 -9.14 9.66 8.80
N GLY A 125 -9.65 8.42 8.89
CA GLY A 125 -10.98 8.02 8.44
C GLY A 125 -12.06 8.06 9.53
N ALA A 126 -11.71 8.39 10.78
CA ALA A 126 -12.67 8.40 11.89
C ALA A 126 -12.44 9.53 12.91
N ASN A 127 -11.61 10.53 12.56
CA ASN A 127 -11.15 11.58 13.47
C ASN A 127 -10.63 10.99 14.80
N SER A 128 -9.85 9.92 14.69
CA SER A 128 -9.43 9.10 15.82
C SER A 128 -7.94 9.12 16.08
N SER A 129 -7.16 9.84 15.28
CA SER A 129 -5.71 9.87 15.44
C SER A 129 -5.33 10.81 16.59
N ASP A 130 -4.55 10.33 17.55
CA ASP A 130 -4.01 11.14 18.62
C ASP A 130 -2.54 11.50 18.37
N LEU A 131 -2.30 12.76 17.98
CA LEU A 131 -0.94 13.24 17.76
C LEU A 131 -0.19 13.47 19.08
N TYR A 132 -0.87 13.57 20.22
CA TYR A 132 -0.21 13.66 21.52
C TYR A 132 0.44 12.34 21.90
N GLN A 133 -0.20 11.21 21.59
CA GLN A 133 0.43 9.89 21.74
C GLN A 133 1.71 9.75 20.91
N CYS A 134 1.78 10.38 19.72
CA CYS A 134 3.01 10.42 18.95
C CYS A 134 4.13 11.24 19.64
N VAL A 135 3.77 12.28 20.41
CA VAL A 135 4.73 13.05 21.24
C VAL A 135 5.30 12.16 22.34
N ASP A 136 4.44 11.41 23.02
CA ASP A 136 4.88 10.55 24.12
C ASP A 136 5.78 9.42 23.62
N PHE A 137 5.46 8.79 22.49
CA PHE A 137 6.36 7.83 21.85
C PHE A 137 7.68 8.47 21.38
N ALA A 138 7.65 9.71 20.86
CA ALA A 138 8.87 10.41 20.49
C ALA A 138 9.77 10.64 21.72
N GLN A 139 9.20 11.06 22.85
CA GLN A 139 9.92 11.24 24.11
C GLN A 139 10.49 9.92 24.63
N GLN A 140 9.71 8.83 24.60
CA GLN A 140 10.15 7.49 24.99
C GLN A 140 11.37 7.04 24.18
N TYR A 141 11.45 7.40 22.90
CA TYR A 141 12.58 7.11 22.03
C TYR A 141 13.73 8.13 22.11
N GLY A 142 13.64 9.14 22.99
CA GLY A 142 14.64 10.20 23.12
C GLY A 142 14.73 11.10 21.87
N LEU A 143 13.64 11.24 21.13
CA LEU A 143 13.55 12.02 19.89
C LEU A 143 12.98 13.41 20.16
N ASP A 144 13.32 14.36 19.29
CA ASP A 144 12.67 15.68 19.28
C ASP A 144 11.23 15.54 18.77
N ALA A 145 10.26 15.68 19.68
CA ALA A 145 8.85 15.58 19.38
C ALA A 145 8.39 16.58 18.30
N LYS A 146 8.94 17.81 18.27
CA LYS A 146 8.58 18.80 17.26
C LYS A 146 9.03 18.36 15.88
N ARG A 147 10.24 17.79 15.79
CA ARG A 147 10.74 17.18 14.55
C ARG A 147 9.87 16.02 14.11
N ILE A 148 9.50 15.11 15.02
CA ILE A 148 8.64 13.96 14.72
C ILE A 148 7.27 14.39 14.21
N LEU A 149 6.62 15.34 14.88
CA LEU A 149 5.33 15.87 14.44
C LEU A 149 5.43 16.52 13.05
N SER A 150 6.52 17.25 12.77
CA SER A 150 6.73 17.85 11.43
C SER A 150 6.91 16.81 10.30
N GLY A 151 7.28 15.58 10.65
CA GLY A 151 7.40 14.45 9.73
C GLY A 151 6.09 13.69 9.49
N ILE A 152 5.02 14.03 10.21
CA ILE A 152 3.69 13.41 10.05
C ILE A 152 2.82 14.35 9.20
N ILE A 153 2.60 14.00 7.94
CA ILE A 153 1.64 14.67 7.07
C ILE A 153 0.26 14.07 7.35
N SER A 154 -0.60 14.82 8.02
CA SER A 154 -1.95 14.35 8.37
C SER A 154 -3.02 14.96 7.46
N CYS A 155 -3.98 14.14 7.04
CA CYS A 155 -5.21 14.57 6.38
C CYS A 155 -6.40 13.93 7.09
N ARG A 156 -7.40 14.75 7.46
CA ARG A 156 -8.67 14.26 8.01
C ARG A 156 -9.74 14.30 6.95
N THR A 157 -10.51 13.22 6.86
CA THR A 157 -11.65 13.09 5.94
C THR A 157 -12.94 13.09 6.75
N PHE A 158 -14.02 13.65 6.18
CA PHE A 158 -15.30 13.79 6.88
C PHE A 158 -16.47 13.08 6.18
N THR A 159 -16.24 12.55 4.97
CA THR A 159 -17.23 11.78 4.21
C THR A 159 -16.57 10.66 3.42
N VAL A 160 -17.35 9.66 3.01
CA VAL A 160 -16.86 8.57 2.17
C VAL A 160 -16.32 9.08 0.82
N TYR A 161 -16.94 10.12 0.24
CA TYR A 161 -16.49 10.69 -1.03
C TYR A 161 -15.16 11.44 -0.90
N GLN A 162 -14.94 12.18 0.19
CA GLN A 162 -13.65 12.83 0.45
C GLN A 162 -12.54 11.79 0.63
N LEU A 163 -12.79 10.75 1.43
CA LEU A 163 -11.84 9.65 1.63
C LEU A 163 -11.53 8.93 0.32
N ALA A 164 -12.56 8.59 -0.46
CA ALA A 164 -12.39 7.92 -1.73
C ALA A 164 -11.63 8.79 -2.75
N ASN A 165 -11.99 10.06 -2.88
CA ASN A 165 -11.30 10.99 -3.77
C ASN A 165 -9.82 11.12 -3.42
N LEU A 166 -9.51 11.31 -2.13
CA LEU A 166 -8.14 11.40 -1.64
C LEU A 166 -7.34 10.15 -2.01
N ILE A 167 -7.89 8.94 -1.78
CA ILE A 167 -7.21 7.67 -2.06
C ILE A 167 -7.08 7.39 -3.57
N VAL A 168 -8.12 7.69 -4.35
CA VAL A 168 -8.18 7.33 -5.77
C VAL A 168 -7.41 8.32 -6.63
N ASN A 169 -7.50 9.62 -6.34
CA ASN A 169 -7.00 10.66 -7.23
C ASN A 169 -5.70 11.32 -6.71
N ASP A 170 -5.62 11.56 -5.40
CA ASP A 170 -4.56 12.43 -4.85
C ASP A 170 -3.39 11.65 -4.26
N LEU A 171 -3.67 10.47 -3.67
CA LEU A 171 -2.72 9.73 -2.83
C LEU A 171 -1.37 9.46 -3.50
N GLN A 172 -1.35 9.03 -4.77
CA GLN A 172 -0.08 8.77 -5.47
C GLN A 172 0.76 10.03 -5.67
N ASN A 173 0.11 11.17 -5.91
CA ASN A 173 0.80 12.45 -6.07
C ASN A 173 1.30 12.95 -4.73
N THR A 174 0.49 12.83 -3.66
CA THR A 174 0.87 13.17 -2.29
C THR A 174 2.07 12.34 -1.82
N ILE A 175 2.09 11.03 -2.10
CA ILE A 175 3.23 10.15 -1.78
C ILE A 175 4.52 10.70 -2.40
N LYS A 176 4.49 11.07 -3.69
CA LYS A 176 5.64 11.62 -4.41
C LYS A 176 6.04 13.02 -3.93
N GLN A 177 5.04 13.89 -3.69
CA GLN A 177 5.26 15.26 -3.26
C GLN A 177 6.00 15.33 -1.92
N PHE A 178 5.65 14.44 -0.99
CA PHE A 178 6.26 14.40 0.33
C PHE A 178 7.40 13.39 0.48
N ASP A 179 7.71 12.64 -0.58
CA ASP A 179 8.70 11.55 -0.60
C ASP A 179 8.52 10.58 0.57
N THR A 180 7.27 10.18 0.83
CA THR A 180 6.95 9.23 1.90
C THR A 180 7.02 7.79 1.41
N LYS A 181 7.58 6.92 2.23
CA LYS A 181 7.64 5.47 2.04
C LYS A 181 6.55 4.74 2.80
N ILE A 182 5.71 5.44 3.57
CA ILE A 182 4.62 4.86 4.35
C ILE A 182 3.35 5.72 4.30
N VAL A 183 2.24 5.03 4.06
CA VAL A 183 0.87 5.57 4.19
C VAL A 183 0.14 4.76 5.23
N ILE A 184 -0.48 5.47 6.17
CA ILE A 184 -1.36 4.87 7.17
C ILE A 184 -2.76 5.44 6.99
N ILE A 185 -3.76 4.59 6.88
CA ILE A 185 -5.17 4.97 6.75
C ILE A 185 -5.93 4.40 7.94
N THR A 186 -6.40 5.26 8.85
CA THR A 186 -7.09 4.80 10.05
C THR A 186 -8.58 4.61 9.76
N HIS A 187 -9.14 3.52 10.30
CA HIS A 187 -10.57 3.19 10.27
C HIS A 187 -11.25 3.41 8.92
N LEU A 188 -10.62 2.89 7.85
CA LEU A 188 -11.05 3.14 6.46
C LEU A 188 -12.56 2.89 6.24
N LEU A 189 -13.12 1.86 6.88
CA LEU A 189 -14.52 1.47 6.70
C LEU A 189 -15.52 2.28 7.52
N ASN A 190 -15.07 3.20 8.38
CA ASN A 190 -15.96 3.97 9.27
C ASN A 190 -17.04 4.75 8.50
N PHE A 191 -16.68 5.44 7.42
CA PHE A 191 -17.67 6.14 6.58
C PHE A 191 -18.52 5.21 5.71
N PHE A 192 -18.08 3.97 5.49
CA PHE A 192 -18.84 3.02 4.67
C PHE A 192 -20.01 2.39 5.42
N THR A 193 -19.93 2.32 6.76
CA THR A 193 -20.99 1.74 7.60
C THR A 193 -21.90 2.76 8.25
N ASN A 194 -21.45 4.01 8.39
CA ASN A 194 -22.10 5.00 9.23
C ASN A 194 -22.78 6.13 8.45
N ASP A 195 -22.81 6.06 7.11
CA ASP A 195 -23.51 7.04 6.26
C ASP A 195 -24.93 6.57 5.93
N PRO A 196 -25.98 7.17 6.51
CA PRO A 196 -27.36 6.73 6.31
C PRO A 196 -27.93 7.13 4.94
N TYR A 197 -27.26 8.02 4.20
CA TYR A 197 -27.76 8.54 2.93
C TYR A 197 -27.34 7.72 1.72
N LEU A 198 -26.44 6.74 1.91
CA LEU A 198 -25.86 5.96 0.84
C LEU A 198 -26.27 4.50 0.94
N ASN A 199 -26.71 3.95 -0.19
CA ASN A 199 -27.09 2.54 -0.25
C ASN A 199 -25.86 1.64 -0.34
N SER A 200 -26.05 0.36 0.02
CA SER A 200 -24.94 -0.61 0.05
C SER A 200 -24.32 -0.88 -1.33
N GLN A 201 -25.07 -0.75 -2.44
CA GLN A 201 -24.51 -0.98 -3.78
C GLN A 201 -23.54 0.13 -4.18
N GLU A 202 -23.89 1.38 -3.91
CA GLU A 202 -23.03 2.54 -4.14
C GLU A 202 -21.77 2.46 -3.27
N MET A 203 -21.91 2.12 -1.98
CA MET A 203 -20.78 1.90 -1.08
C MET A 203 -19.82 0.83 -1.59
N GLN A 204 -20.34 -0.30 -2.12
CA GLN A 204 -19.50 -1.33 -2.73
C GLN A 204 -18.77 -0.81 -3.97
N GLN A 205 -19.41 0.01 -4.81
CA GLN A 205 -18.76 0.58 -6.00
C GLN A 205 -17.62 1.51 -5.61
N ILE A 206 -17.84 2.41 -4.65
CA ILE A 206 -16.81 3.30 -4.11
C ILE A 206 -15.68 2.47 -3.48
N LEU A 207 -16.00 1.44 -2.71
CA LEU A 207 -14.98 0.62 -2.07
C LEU A 207 -14.12 -0.13 -3.09
N ARG A 208 -14.70 -0.61 -4.20
CA ARG A 208 -13.94 -1.26 -5.28
C ARG A 208 -12.92 -0.32 -5.91
N THR A 209 -13.25 0.96 -6.09
CA THR A 209 -12.29 1.94 -6.66
C THR A 209 -11.17 2.22 -5.67
N VAL A 210 -11.50 2.37 -4.38
CA VAL A 210 -10.52 2.50 -3.28
C VAL A 210 -9.56 1.32 -3.23
N VAL A 211 -10.08 0.08 -3.18
CA VAL A 211 -9.27 -1.14 -3.13
C VAL A 211 -8.37 -1.26 -4.36
N LYS A 212 -8.90 -0.95 -5.56
CA LYS A 212 -8.12 -0.95 -6.80
C LYS A 212 -6.99 0.08 -6.75
N SER A 213 -7.24 1.28 -6.24
CA SER A 213 -6.20 2.32 -6.09
C SER A 213 -5.11 1.86 -5.12
N LEU A 214 -5.48 1.39 -3.93
CA LEU A 214 -4.52 0.93 -2.91
C LEU A 214 -3.67 -0.25 -3.41
N LYS A 215 -4.26 -1.15 -4.19
CA LYS A 215 -3.53 -2.28 -4.81
C LYS A 215 -2.40 -1.81 -5.74
N ASN A 216 -2.61 -0.69 -6.43
CA ASN A 216 -1.67 -0.16 -7.40
C ASN A 216 -0.54 0.69 -6.80
N ILE A 217 -0.56 0.96 -5.49
CA ILE A 217 0.50 1.70 -4.81
C ILE A 217 1.78 0.84 -4.77
N GLN A 218 2.87 1.42 -5.28
CA GLN A 218 4.21 0.83 -5.34
C GLN A 218 5.22 1.70 -4.58
N ASN A 219 6.35 1.10 -4.22
CA ASN A 219 7.47 1.68 -3.46
C ASN A 219 7.06 2.34 -2.14
N CYS A 220 5.94 1.90 -1.57
CA CYS A 220 5.39 2.41 -0.33
C CYS A 220 4.78 1.26 0.47
N LEU A 221 4.96 1.30 1.79
CA LEU A 221 4.23 0.47 2.74
C LEU A 221 2.85 1.10 2.97
N VAL A 222 1.78 0.31 2.89
CA VAL A 222 0.41 0.78 3.17
C VAL A 222 -0.13 0.03 4.38
N ILE A 223 -0.51 0.75 5.42
CA ILE A 223 -1.14 0.21 6.61
C ILE A 223 -2.57 0.73 6.67
N VAL A 224 -3.54 -0.15 6.80
CA VAL A 224 -4.95 0.22 6.97
C VAL A 224 -5.44 -0.32 8.28
N SER A 225 -6.13 0.50 9.08
CA SER A 225 -6.81 0.00 10.27
C SER A 225 -8.30 -0.16 10.07
N LEU A 226 -8.84 -1.17 10.74
CA LEU A 226 -10.26 -1.51 10.76
C LEU A 226 -10.73 -1.58 12.22
N GLY A 227 -11.92 -1.04 12.47
CA GLY A 227 -12.57 -1.11 13.78
C GLY A 227 -13.32 -2.43 13.95
N LEU A 228 -14.60 -2.31 14.30
CA LEU A 228 -15.51 -3.45 14.43
C LEU A 228 -15.75 -4.12 13.07
N PRO A 229 -16.02 -5.44 13.03
CA PRO A 229 -16.29 -6.15 11.79
C PRO A 229 -17.48 -5.56 11.03
N THR A 230 -17.35 -5.48 9.71
CA THR A 230 -18.38 -4.92 8.83
C THR A 230 -18.70 -5.84 7.66
N GLN A 231 -19.84 -5.61 7.00
CA GLN A 231 -20.18 -6.33 5.76
C GLN A 231 -19.19 -6.09 4.60
N PHE A 232 -18.36 -5.04 4.70
CA PHE A 232 -17.40 -4.64 3.67
C PHE A 232 -16.01 -5.24 3.87
N ASP A 233 -15.73 -5.85 5.02
CA ASP A 233 -14.41 -6.37 5.38
C ASP A 233 -13.88 -7.35 4.33
N GLY A 234 -14.74 -8.24 3.82
CA GLY A 234 -14.35 -9.24 2.82
C GLY A 234 -13.77 -8.64 1.54
N MET A 235 -14.23 -7.45 1.14
CA MET A 235 -13.69 -6.74 -0.03
C MET A 235 -12.32 -6.15 0.24
N LEU A 236 -12.08 -5.71 1.48
CA LEU A 236 -10.82 -5.10 1.87
C LEU A 236 -9.75 -6.14 2.18
N LEU A 237 -10.12 -7.22 2.87
CA LEU A 237 -9.20 -8.26 3.33
C LEU A 237 -8.43 -8.93 2.18
N GLN A 238 -8.99 -8.94 0.97
CA GLN A 238 -8.31 -9.42 -0.24
C GLN A 238 -7.07 -8.59 -0.64
N LEU A 239 -6.94 -7.36 -0.14
CA LEU A 239 -5.78 -6.49 -0.40
C LEU A 239 -4.56 -6.90 0.44
N PHE A 240 -4.78 -7.49 1.61
CA PHE A 240 -3.75 -7.66 2.62
C PHE A 240 -3.28 -9.11 2.68
N SER A 241 -2.00 -9.33 2.38
CA SER A 241 -1.34 -10.62 2.64
C SER A 241 -0.99 -10.83 4.11
N ARG A 242 -1.00 -9.72 4.88
CA ARG A 242 -0.60 -9.64 6.28
C ARG A 242 -1.65 -8.91 7.10
N THR A 243 -2.11 -9.52 8.19
CA THR A 243 -3.10 -8.92 9.09
C THR A 243 -2.73 -9.12 10.55
N ILE A 244 -2.94 -8.08 11.36
CA ILE A 244 -2.86 -8.11 12.82
C ILE A 244 -4.27 -7.87 13.33
N LYS A 245 -4.81 -8.77 14.15
CA LYS A 245 -6.13 -8.63 14.77
C LYS A 245 -6.00 -8.65 16.27
N ILE A 246 -6.48 -7.61 16.93
CA ILE A 246 -6.38 -7.43 18.38
C ILE A 246 -7.79 -7.51 18.97
N LYS A 247 -7.95 -8.38 19.97
CA LYS A 247 -9.22 -8.58 20.67
C LYS A 247 -8.99 -8.64 22.16
N GLN A 248 -9.96 -8.16 22.94
CA GLN A 248 -9.92 -8.29 24.40
C GLN A 248 -10.05 -9.76 24.78
N SER A 249 -9.22 -10.21 25.71
CA SER A 249 -9.32 -11.53 26.36
C SER A 249 -9.16 -11.35 27.87
N TYR A 250 -10.27 -11.15 28.57
CA TYR A 250 -10.29 -10.84 30.00
C TYR A 250 -9.43 -9.61 30.34
N HIS A 251 -8.30 -9.82 31.03
CA HIS A 251 -7.35 -8.78 31.45
C HIS A 251 -6.16 -8.61 30.49
N ALA A 252 -6.14 -9.32 29.37
CA ALA A 252 -5.07 -9.27 28.38
C ALA A 252 -5.61 -9.06 26.96
N LEU A 253 -4.73 -8.70 26.05
CA LEU A 253 -5.01 -8.57 24.63
C LEU A 253 -4.60 -9.83 23.89
N SER A 254 -5.55 -10.46 23.22
CA SER A 254 -5.25 -11.52 22.25
C SER A 254 -4.89 -10.90 20.90
N VAL A 255 -3.69 -11.18 20.41
CA VAL A 255 -3.21 -10.72 19.11
C VAL A 255 -3.11 -11.92 18.19
N HIS A 256 -3.88 -11.88 17.11
CA HIS A 256 -3.83 -12.85 16.03
C HIS A 256 -3.12 -12.25 14.83
N LEU A 257 -2.01 -12.86 14.46
CA LEU A 257 -1.18 -12.50 13.33
C LEU A 257 -1.46 -13.48 12.20
N SER A 258 -1.64 -12.97 10.98
CA SER A 258 -1.73 -13.77 9.77
C SER A 258 -0.74 -13.25 8.74
N ASP A 259 0.12 -14.10 8.22
CA ASP A 259 1.09 -13.80 7.17
C ASP A 259 1.13 -14.93 6.14
N THR A 260 0.74 -14.68 4.89
CA THR A 260 0.80 -15.65 3.78
C THR A 260 0.16 -17.01 4.10
N GLY A 261 -0.93 -17.01 4.89
CA GLY A 261 -1.67 -18.21 5.28
C GLY A 261 -1.17 -18.90 6.55
N LYS A 262 -0.06 -18.45 7.14
CA LYS A 262 0.34 -18.85 8.49
C LYS A 262 -0.33 -17.94 9.51
N THR A 263 -0.97 -18.54 10.50
CA THR A 263 -1.57 -17.83 11.63
C THR A 263 -0.84 -18.15 12.91
N GLN A 264 -0.56 -17.11 13.68
CA GLN A 264 0.00 -17.20 15.03
C GLN A 264 -0.87 -16.37 15.97
N SER A 265 -0.97 -16.80 17.21
CA SER A 265 -1.72 -16.08 18.25
C SER A 265 -0.84 -15.93 19.47
N MET A 266 -0.94 -14.78 20.13
CA MET A 266 -0.21 -14.47 21.34
C MET A 266 -1.10 -13.65 22.28
N LEU A 267 -0.72 -13.63 23.56
CA LEU A 267 -1.29 -12.71 24.53
C LEU A 267 -0.29 -11.57 24.74
N LEU A 268 -0.80 -10.35 24.82
CA LEU A 268 -0.07 -9.15 25.19
C LEU A 268 -0.76 -8.52 26.39
N ASP A 269 0.02 -8.01 27.32
CA ASP A 269 -0.51 -7.13 28.37
C ASP A 269 -0.82 -5.76 27.74
N GLU A 270 -1.89 -5.10 28.20
CA GLU A 270 -2.28 -3.78 27.68
C GLU A 270 -1.14 -2.77 27.81
N ASP A 271 -0.38 -2.85 28.91
CA ASP A 271 0.83 -2.04 29.19
C ASP A 271 1.90 -2.16 28.11
N THR A 272 1.95 -3.27 27.37
CA THR A 272 2.90 -3.47 26.26
C THR A 272 2.58 -2.54 25.06
N LEU A 273 1.32 -2.13 24.94
CA LEU A 273 0.90 -1.12 23.97
C LEU A 273 1.07 0.31 24.50
N GLU A 274 1.33 0.47 25.79
CA GLU A 274 1.54 1.76 26.43
C GLU A 274 3.00 2.21 26.39
N ILE A 275 3.20 3.47 26.76
CA ILE A 275 4.52 4.05 26.97
C ILE A 275 5.08 3.42 28.24
N ILE A 276 6.26 2.79 28.17
CA ILE A 276 6.97 2.37 29.37
C ILE A 276 7.45 3.67 30.04
N PRO A 277 7.00 4.01 31.26
CA PRO A 277 7.49 5.19 31.95
C PRO A 277 9.00 5.06 32.12
N SER A 278 9.74 6.06 31.66
CA SER A 278 11.14 6.21 32.04
C SER A 278 11.14 6.68 33.50
N HIS A 279 11.45 5.77 34.41
CA HIS A 279 11.81 6.12 35.80
C HIS A 279 13.11 6.92 35.85
#